data_AF-A0A955DE69-F1
#
_entry.id   AF-A0A955DE69-F1
#
_cell.length_a   1.000
_cell.length_b   1.000
_cell.length_c   1.000
_cell.angle_alpha   90.00
_cell.angle_beta   90.00
_cell.angle_gamma   90.00
#
_symmetry.space_group_name_H-M   'P 1'
#
loop_
_entity.id
_entity.type
_entity.pdbx_description
1 polymer ?
#
loop_
_entity_poly.entity_id
_entity_poly.type
_entity_poly.pdbx_seq_one_letter_code
_entity_poly.pdbx_strand_id
1 'polypeptide(L)'
;MSGRSSSSAAFGGAAIDRHLRLPDAALSLTRRQVGVALLWAIGLEMTYGAIMGMSGGLAADRARQVLYSAIKVPLLVGCTLAICLPSFCVLNTVAGLRDDLRAVLRALFLSQIVFGIVLASLAPYTAWWSVAGGGHASAVVFNGVMFAVASAAMHIVLRRLYRPLVARRPRHRVLRLTWTALYVFVGIQLAWTLRPFVGSPGLPTEFFREDGWSNAYVAIGRLVGRLVLGE
;
A
#
# COMPACT_ATOMS: atom_id res chain seq x y z
N MET A 1 30.87 -7.77 55.44
CA MET A 1 30.52 -6.50 54.77
C MET A 1 29.68 -6.80 53.55
N SER A 2 28.38 -6.50 53.69
CA SER A 2 27.32 -6.24 52.71
C SER A 2 27.67 -6.18 51.21
N GLY A 3 26.96 -6.98 50.42
CA GLY A 3 26.87 -6.82 48.96
C GLY A 3 25.94 -5.70 48.48
N ARG A 4 26.06 -5.37 47.19
CA ARG A 4 25.02 -4.83 46.27
C ARG A 4 25.71 -4.29 45.01
N SER A 5 25.47 -4.92 43.85
CA SER A 5 25.34 -4.20 42.56
C SER A 5 24.90 -5.15 41.42
N SER A 6 23.65 -5.58 41.43
CA SER A 6 23.03 -6.19 40.23
C SER A 6 21.58 -5.74 40.09
N SER A 7 21.35 -4.46 39.75
CA SER A 7 19.97 -3.97 39.55
C SER A 7 19.81 -2.81 38.57
N SER A 8 20.81 -2.46 37.77
CA SER A 8 20.68 -1.33 36.83
C SER A 8 20.42 -1.76 35.37
N ALA A 9 20.88 -2.94 34.94
CA ALA A 9 20.74 -3.39 33.55
C ALA A 9 19.34 -3.92 33.17
N ALA A 10 18.48 -4.27 34.14
CA ALA A 10 17.18 -4.89 33.88
C ALA A 10 16.04 -3.89 33.59
N PHE A 11 16.20 -2.61 33.95
CA PHE A 11 15.10 -1.64 33.89
C PHE A 11 14.93 -1.00 32.50
N GLY A 12 16.01 -0.86 31.73
CA GLY A 12 15.98 -0.28 30.38
C GLY A 12 15.43 -1.22 29.30
N GLY A 13 15.79 -2.52 29.36
CA GLY A 13 15.32 -3.51 28.39
C GLY A 13 13.82 -3.77 28.47
N ALA A 14 13.27 -3.83 29.68
CA ALA A 14 11.85 -4.09 29.90
C ALA A 14 10.93 -2.91 29.51
N ALA A 15 11.42 -1.67 29.54
CA ALA A 15 10.67 -0.49 29.11
C ALA A 15 10.64 -0.35 27.57
N ILE A 16 11.74 -0.68 26.89
CA ILE A 16 11.81 -0.72 25.42
C ILE A 16 10.96 -1.87 24.86
N ASP A 17 10.99 -3.03 25.52
CA ASP A 17 10.18 -4.19 25.14
C ASP A 17 8.67 -3.93 25.35
N ARG A 18 8.30 -3.08 26.32
CA ARG A 18 6.91 -2.67 26.58
C ARG A 18 6.32 -1.79 25.46
N HIS A 19 7.11 -0.91 24.86
CA HIS A 19 6.68 -0.10 23.71
C HIS A 19 6.66 -0.89 22.38
N LEU A 20 7.24 -2.10 22.36
CA LEU A 20 7.28 -2.99 21.21
C LEU A 20 6.18 -4.09 21.25
N ARG A 21 5.16 -3.94 22.10
CA ARG A 21 3.97 -4.82 22.17
C ARG A 21 2.90 -4.55 21.11
N LEU A 22 3.16 -3.61 20.19
CA LEU A 22 2.28 -3.30 19.06
C LEU A 22 1.88 -4.55 18.23
N PRO A 23 2.75 -5.55 17.96
CA PRO A 23 2.37 -6.71 17.17
C PRO A 23 1.29 -7.55 17.84
N ASP A 24 1.40 -7.79 19.15
CA ASP A 24 0.49 -8.70 19.86
C ASP A 24 -0.90 -8.07 20.03
N ALA A 25 -0.95 -6.79 20.40
CA ALA A 25 -2.21 -6.06 20.50
C ALA A 25 -2.89 -5.92 19.13
N ALA A 26 -2.15 -5.60 18.06
CA ALA A 26 -2.73 -5.49 16.73
C ALA A 26 -3.20 -6.85 16.16
N LEU A 27 -2.47 -7.93 16.42
CA LEU A 27 -2.87 -9.28 15.98
C LEU A 27 -3.99 -9.90 16.84
N SER A 28 -4.27 -9.33 18.02
CA SER A 28 -5.39 -9.72 18.88
C SER A 28 -6.75 -9.17 18.44
N LEU A 29 -6.81 -8.30 17.43
CA LEU A 29 -8.08 -7.75 16.95
C LEU A 29 -9.04 -8.84 16.48
N THR A 30 -10.31 -8.65 16.84
CA THR A 30 -11.41 -9.53 16.42
C THR A 30 -11.67 -9.38 14.92
N ARG A 31 -12.26 -10.42 14.29
CA ARG A 31 -12.60 -10.38 12.86
C ARG A 31 -13.51 -9.19 12.52
N ARG A 32 -14.43 -8.83 13.42
CA ARG A 32 -15.33 -7.67 13.26
C ARG A 32 -14.55 -6.35 13.26
N GLN A 33 -13.61 -6.17 14.20
CA GLN A 33 -12.79 -4.96 14.26
C GLN A 33 -11.93 -4.79 13.01
N VAL A 34 -11.30 -5.87 12.53
CA VAL A 34 -10.53 -5.83 11.27
C VAL A 34 -11.44 -5.48 10.09
N GLY A 35 -12.63 -6.07 10.01
CA GLY A 35 -13.60 -5.75 8.96
C GLY A 35 -14.02 -4.28 8.96
N VAL A 36 -14.36 -3.73 10.13
CA VAL A 36 -14.71 -2.31 10.28
C VAL A 36 -13.54 -1.41 9.91
N ALA A 37 -12.32 -1.74 10.34
CA ALA A 37 -11.14 -0.96 10.00
C ALA A 37 -10.80 -0.99 8.50
N LEU A 38 -11.05 -2.11 7.81
CA LEU A 38 -10.93 -2.19 6.36
C LEU A 38 -11.96 -1.31 5.64
N LEU A 39 -13.20 -1.25 6.14
CA LEU A 39 -14.22 -0.34 5.58
C LEU A 39 -13.79 1.12 5.73
N TRP A 40 -13.23 1.50 6.89
CA TRP A 40 -12.65 2.83 7.07
C TRP A 40 -11.49 3.09 6.12
N ALA A 41 -10.58 2.12 5.96
CA ALA A 41 -9.45 2.24 5.03
C ALA A 41 -9.93 2.48 3.59
N ILE A 42 -10.96 1.76 3.13
CA ILE A 42 -11.57 1.99 1.82
C ILE A 42 -12.11 3.43 1.71
N GLY A 43 -12.83 3.92 2.72
CA GLY A 43 -13.31 5.31 2.72
C GLY A 43 -12.17 6.35 2.66
N LEU A 44 -11.07 6.09 3.36
CA LEU A 44 -9.86 6.93 3.34
C LEU A 44 -9.17 6.92 1.97
N GLU A 45 -9.05 5.75 1.35
CA GLU A 45 -8.54 5.56 -0.01
C GLU A 45 -9.41 6.27 -1.06
N MET A 46 -10.74 6.18 -0.93
CA MET A 46 -11.68 6.90 -1.78
C MET A 46 -11.52 8.41 -1.64
N THR A 47 -11.32 8.90 -0.41
CA THR A 47 -11.12 10.33 -0.13
C THR A 47 -9.84 10.84 -0.80
N TYR A 48 -8.73 10.09 -0.66
CA TYR A 48 -7.48 10.42 -1.35
C TYR A 48 -7.66 10.40 -2.87
N GLY A 49 -8.31 9.36 -3.40
CA GLY A 49 -8.59 9.22 -4.83
C GLY A 49 -9.43 10.38 -5.39
N ALA A 50 -10.43 10.85 -4.65
CA ALA A 50 -11.23 12.01 -5.01
C ALA A 50 -10.35 13.27 -5.13
N ILE A 51 -9.51 13.54 -4.13
CA ILE A 51 -8.62 14.71 -4.09
C ILE A 51 -7.62 14.67 -5.25
N MET A 52 -7.02 13.50 -5.52
CA MET A 52 -6.16 13.29 -6.68
C MET A 52 -6.89 13.51 -8.01
N GLY A 53 -8.16 13.11 -8.11
CA GLY A 53 -8.97 13.33 -9.31
C GLY A 53 -9.20 14.81 -9.62
N MET A 54 -9.14 15.69 -8.61
CA MET A 54 -9.24 17.14 -8.78
C MET A 54 -7.97 17.77 -9.36
N SER A 55 -6.82 17.07 -9.35
CA SER A 55 -5.53 17.60 -9.83
C SER A 55 -5.50 17.96 -11.32
N GLY A 56 -6.55 17.64 -12.08
CA GLY A 56 -6.72 18.11 -13.46
C GLY A 56 -7.37 19.50 -13.57
N GLY A 57 -8.13 19.95 -12.57
CA GLY A 57 -9.00 21.14 -12.60
C GLY A 57 -10.44 20.85 -12.17
N LEU A 58 -11.26 21.88 -12.00
CA LEU A 58 -12.64 21.81 -11.45
C LEU A 58 -13.76 22.02 -12.49
N ALA A 59 -13.46 21.93 -13.79
CA ALA A 59 -14.49 22.04 -14.84
C ALA A 59 -15.58 20.95 -14.70
N ALA A 60 -16.82 21.24 -15.12
CA ALA A 60 -17.98 20.37 -14.93
C ALA A 60 -17.79 18.93 -15.46
N ASP A 61 -17.04 18.76 -16.56
CA ASP A 61 -16.71 17.44 -17.12
C ASP A 61 -15.76 16.61 -16.25
N ARG A 62 -15.14 17.20 -15.22
CA ARG A 62 -14.16 16.55 -14.34
C ARG A 62 -14.75 15.95 -13.07
N ALA A 63 -16.04 16.17 -12.79
CA ALA A 63 -16.73 15.50 -11.68
C ALA A 63 -16.73 13.97 -11.85
N ARG A 64 -16.83 13.49 -13.10
CA ARG A 64 -16.71 12.07 -13.43
C ARG A 64 -15.30 11.54 -13.15
N GLN A 65 -14.27 12.34 -13.43
CA GLN A 65 -12.88 11.97 -13.13
C GLN A 65 -12.64 11.83 -11.62
N VAL A 66 -13.20 12.72 -10.80
CA VAL A 66 -13.11 12.63 -9.33
C VAL A 66 -13.72 11.32 -8.84
N LEU A 67 -14.92 10.98 -9.31
CA LEU A 67 -15.59 9.73 -8.93
C LEU A 67 -14.80 8.49 -9.39
N TYR A 68 -14.32 8.48 -10.64
CA TYR A 68 -13.51 7.38 -11.15
C TYR A 68 -12.23 7.20 -10.33
N SER A 69 -11.54 8.30 -10.02
CA SER A 69 -10.31 8.25 -9.23
C SER A 69 -10.58 7.75 -7.81
N ALA A 70 -11.65 8.22 -7.17
CA ALA A 70 -12.08 7.76 -5.84
C ALA A 70 -12.36 6.26 -5.80
N ILE A 71 -13.02 5.70 -6.83
CA ILE A 71 -13.32 4.26 -6.89
C ILE A 71 -12.08 3.44 -7.26
N LYS A 72 -11.22 3.95 -8.13
CA LYS A 72 -10.08 3.21 -8.65
C LYS A 72 -9.00 2.94 -7.60
N VAL A 73 -8.79 3.84 -6.64
CA VAL A 73 -7.77 3.63 -5.59
C VAL A 73 -8.07 2.39 -4.74
N PRO A 74 -9.24 2.23 -4.09
CA PRO A 74 -9.54 1.03 -3.33
C PRO A 74 -9.67 -0.20 -4.23
N LEU A 75 -10.12 -0.04 -5.49
CA LEU A 75 -10.16 -1.14 -6.45
C LEU A 75 -8.76 -1.65 -6.76
N LEU A 76 -7.79 -0.77 -7.01
CA LEU A 76 -6.39 -1.13 -7.24
C LEU A 76 -5.84 -1.97 -6.08
N VAL A 77 -5.97 -1.46 -4.85
CA VAL A 77 -5.44 -2.09 -3.64
C VAL A 77 -6.15 -3.42 -3.35
N GLY A 78 -7.48 -3.40 -3.39
CA GLY A 78 -8.34 -4.55 -3.12
C GLY A 78 -8.17 -5.68 -4.15
N CYS A 79 -8.13 -5.36 -5.44
CA CYS A 79 -7.87 -6.35 -6.50
C CYS A 79 -6.45 -6.90 -6.42
N THR A 80 -5.44 -6.06 -6.16
CA THR A 80 -4.06 -6.54 -5.97
C THR A 80 -3.99 -7.55 -4.83
N LEU A 81 -4.61 -7.23 -3.69
CA LEU A 81 -4.70 -8.13 -2.55
C LEU A 81 -5.43 -9.42 -2.93
N ALA A 82 -6.61 -9.33 -3.55
CA ALA A 82 -7.44 -10.48 -3.90
C ALA A 82 -6.76 -11.43 -4.88
N ILE A 83 -5.99 -10.92 -5.84
CA ILE A 83 -5.23 -11.74 -6.80
C ILE A 83 -4.02 -12.41 -6.11
N CYS A 84 -3.32 -11.70 -5.23
CA CYS A 84 -2.13 -12.25 -4.58
C CYS A 84 -2.47 -13.27 -3.47
N LEU A 85 -3.63 -13.13 -2.81
CA LEU A 85 -3.97 -13.87 -1.60
C LEU A 85 -4.04 -15.39 -1.78
N PRO A 86 -4.71 -15.95 -2.82
CA PRO A 86 -4.83 -17.39 -2.98
C PRO A 86 -3.47 -18.07 -3.14
N SER A 87 -2.63 -17.53 -4.03
CA SER A 87 -1.26 -18.01 -4.25
C SER A 87 -0.44 -17.96 -2.96
N PHE A 88 -0.58 -16.89 -2.18
CA PHE A 88 0.15 -16.76 -0.94
C PHE A 88 -0.30 -17.75 0.15
N CYS A 89 -1.60 -18.05 0.24
CA CYS A 89 -2.13 -19.09 1.13
C CYS A 89 -1.59 -20.48 0.77
N VAL A 90 -1.49 -20.79 -0.53
CA VAL A 90 -0.88 -22.05 -1.01
C VAL A 90 0.59 -22.12 -0.63
N LEU A 91 1.36 -21.05 -0.86
CA LEU A 91 2.78 -21.00 -0.49
C LEU A 91 3.01 -21.16 1.02
N ASN A 92 2.16 -20.56 1.87
CA ASN A 92 2.21 -20.77 3.32
C ASN A 92 1.92 -22.24 3.70
N THR A 93 0.98 -22.89 3.00
CA THR A 93 0.63 -24.29 3.25
C THR A 93 1.78 -25.22 2.85
N VAL A 94 2.34 -25.03 1.65
CA VAL A 94 3.49 -25.80 1.15
C VAL A 94 4.74 -25.60 2.02
N ALA A 95 4.96 -24.39 2.54
CA ALA A 95 6.06 -24.10 3.45
C ALA A 95 5.91 -24.72 4.86
N GLY A 96 4.76 -25.35 5.16
CA GLY A 96 4.42 -25.91 6.47
C GLY A 96 4.07 -24.85 7.52
N LEU A 97 3.57 -23.69 7.10
CA LEU A 97 3.26 -22.53 7.96
C LEU A 97 1.75 -22.26 8.07
N ARG A 98 0.91 -23.27 7.78
CA ARG A 98 -0.56 -23.16 7.81
C ARG A 98 -1.10 -22.73 9.18
N ASP A 99 -0.47 -23.15 10.27
CA ASP A 99 -0.90 -22.82 11.64
C ASP A 99 -0.90 -21.31 11.90
N ASP A 100 0.06 -20.60 11.30
CA ASP A 100 0.23 -19.15 11.46
C ASP A 100 -0.60 -18.35 10.44
N LEU A 101 -1.33 -19.01 9.53
CA LEU A 101 -2.01 -18.35 8.41
C LEU A 101 -2.98 -17.27 8.87
N ARG A 102 -3.67 -17.47 10.00
CA ARG A 102 -4.57 -16.47 10.58
C ARG A 102 -3.83 -15.19 10.99
N ALA A 103 -2.65 -15.33 11.61
CA ALA A 103 -1.82 -14.20 12.02
C ALA A 103 -1.22 -13.50 10.79
N VAL A 104 -0.79 -14.28 9.79
CA VAL A 104 -0.32 -13.79 8.49
C VAL A 104 -1.39 -12.96 7.79
N LEU A 105 -2.61 -13.50 7.62
CA LEU A 105 -3.72 -12.79 6.98
C LEU A 105 -4.08 -11.50 7.72
N ARG A 106 -4.11 -11.53 9.07
CA ARG A 106 -4.30 -10.32 9.87
C ARG A 106 -3.21 -9.29 9.61
N ALA A 107 -1.94 -9.71 9.55
CA ALA A 107 -0.84 -8.79 9.24
C ALA A 107 -0.98 -8.17 7.85
N LEU A 108 -1.44 -8.94 6.86
CA LEU A 108 -1.74 -8.43 5.52
C LEU A 108 -2.85 -7.38 5.57
N PHE A 109 -4.02 -7.68 6.14
CA PHE A 109 -5.13 -6.73 6.22
C PHE A 109 -4.78 -5.46 7.02
N LEU A 110 -4.06 -5.60 8.14
CA LEU A 110 -3.59 -4.46 8.93
C LEU A 110 -2.64 -3.56 8.15
N SER A 111 -1.77 -4.16 7.32
CA SER A 111 -0.90 -3.37 6.44
C SER A 111 -1.72 -2.59 5.40
N GLN A 112 -2.81 -3.15 4.87
CA GLN A 112 -3.72 -2.43 3.96
C GLN A 112 -4.40 -1.25 4.66
N ILE A 113 -4.82 -1.42 5.92
CA ILE A 113 -5.41 -0.32 6.70
C ILE A 113 -4.40 0.83 6.86
N VAL A 114 -3.13 0.51 7.15
CA VAL A 114 -2.07 1.52 7.24
C VAL A 114 -1.85 2.23 5.91
N PHE A 115 -1.92 1.51 4.79
CA PHE A 115 -1.82 2.13 3.47
C PHE A 115 -2.88 3.23 3.28
N GLY A 116 -4.15 2.94 3.55
CA GLY A 116 -5.23 3.92 3.46
C GLY A 116 -5.08 5.10 4.43
N ILE A 117 -4.65 4.84 5.67
CA ILE A 117 -4.39 5.90 6.66
C ILE A 117 -3.28 6.85 6.18
N VAL A 118 -2.18 6.30 5.66
CA VAL A 118 -1.06 7.11 5.17
C VAL A 118 -1.43 7.88 3.92
N LEU A 119 -2.21 7.30 3.00
CA LEU A 119 -2.73 8.07 1.87
C LEU A 119 -3.62 9.22 2.35
N ALA A 120 -4.56 8.97 3.25
CA ALA A 120 -5.42 10.03 3.77
C ALA A 120 -4.64 11.14 4.51
N SER A 121 -3.56 10.80 5.23
CA SER A 121 -2.70 11.83 5.84
C SER A 121 -1.90 12.63 4.82
N LEU A 122 -1.64 12.07 3.64
CA LEU A 122 -0.97 12.74 2.52
C LEU A 122 -1.93 13.56 1.63
N ALA A 123 -3.24 13.33 1.76
CA ALA A 123 -4.29 14.02 1.01
C ALA A 123 -4.22 15.56 1.04
N PRO A 124 -3.98 16.26 2.18
CA PRO A 124 -3.89 17.72 2.19
C PRO A 124 -2.73 18.25 1.32
N TYR A 125 -1.63 17.52 1.21
CA TYR A 125 -0.50 17.92 0.36
C TYR A 125 -0.86 17.77 -1.13
N THR A 126 -1.58 16.71 -1.49
CA THR A 126 -2.12 16.53 -2.85
C THR A 126 -3.14 17.61 -3.20
N ALA A 127 -4.02 17.99 -2.25
CA ALA A 127 -4.98 19.07 -2.45
C ALA A 127 -4.26 20.41 -2.68
N TRP A 128 -3.30 20.75 -1.82
CA TRP A 128 -2.49 21.95 -1.95
C TRP A 128 -1.77 22.01 -3.31
N TRP A 129 -1.11 20.92 -3.70
CA TRP A 129 -0.41 20.82 -5.00
C TRP A 129 -1.35 21.03 -6.19
N SER A 130 -2.57 20.49 -6.10
CA SER A 130 -3.58 20.60 -7.15
C SER A 130 -4.02 22.06 -7.36
N VAL A 131 -4.12 22.85 -6.29
CA VAL A 131 -4.47 24.27 -6.35
C VAL A 131 -3.27 25.14 -6.77
N ALA A 132 -2.05 24.73 -6.42
CA ALA A 132 -0.82 25.45 -6.76
C ALA A 132 -0.51 25.50 -8.28
N GLY A 133 -1.28 24.81 -9.13
CA GLY A 133 -1.23 25.00 -10.59
C GLY A 133 -0.11 24.26 -11.30
N GLY A 134 0.35 23.11 -10.78
CA GLY A 134 1.33 22.26 -11.45
C GLY A 134 0.80 21.66 -12.77
N GLY A 135 1.64 21.57 -13.80
CA GLY A 135 1.28 20.90 -15.06
C GLY A 135 0.92 19.42 -14.86
N HIS A 136 0.13 18.83 -15.77
CA HIS A 136 -0.40 17.46 -15.64
C HIS A 136 0.66 16.40 -15.34
N ALA A 137 1.81 16.44 -16.04
CA ALA A 137 2.90 15.50 -15.81
C ALA A 137 3.44 15.57 -14.37
N SER A 138 3.57 16.78 -13.82
CA SER A 138 4.02 16.97 -12.44
C SER A 138 3.01 16.45 -11.42
N ALA A 139 1.71 16.60 -11.68
CA ALA A 139 0.64 16.06 -10.82
C ALA A 139 0.62 14.52 -10.80
N VAL A 140 0.87 13.88 -11.95
CA VAL A 140 0.99 12.42 -12.04
C VAL A 140 2.18 11.91 -11.22
N VAL A 141 3.36 12.53 -11.38
CA VAL A 141 4.56 12.15 -10.63
C VAL A 141 4.37 12.39 -9.13
N PHE A 142 3.81 13.53 -8.74
CA PHE A 142 3.56 13.87 -7.34
C PHE A 142 2.66 12.83 -6.66
N ASN A 143 1.53 12.48 -7.28
CA ASN A 143 0.65 11.43 -6.75
C ASN A 143 1.33 10.06 -6.73
N GLY A 144 2.12 9.72 -7.75
CA GLY A 144 2.94 8.51 -7.77
C GLY A 144 3.89 8.42 -6.57
N VAL A 145 4.51 9.54 -6.17
CA VAL A 145 5.37 9.61 -4.98
C VAL A 145 4.55 9.37 -3.70
N MET A 146 3.36 9.95 -3.56
CA MET A 146 2.50 9.72 -2.39
C MET A 146 2.11 8.23 -2.26
N PHE A 147 1.75 7.58 -3.36
CA PHE A 147 1.50 6.13 -3.41
C PHE A 147 2.74 5.32 -3.03
N ALA A 148 3.93 5.71 -3.49
CA ALA A 148 5.17 5.05 -3.15
C ALA A 148 5.49 5.17 -1.64
N VAL A 149 5.28 6.36 -1.04
CA VAL A 149 5.45 6.59 0.39
C VAL A 149 4.46 5.75 1.20
N ALA A 150 3.18 5.74 0.84
CA ALA A 150 2.16 4.93 1.49
C ALA A 150 2.48 3.42 1.39
N SER A 151 2.92 2.96 0.22
CA SER A 151 3.35 1.57 0.00
C SER A 151 4.58 1.22 0.83
N ALA A 152 5.57 2.11 0.93
CA ALA A 152 6.73 1.89 1.78
C ALA A 152 6.34 1.77 3.26
N ALA A 153 5.44 2.64 3.76
CA ALA A 153 4.92 2.58 5.12
C ALA A 153 4.15 1.28 5.39
N MET A 154 3.28 0.86 4.47
CA MET A 154 2.59 -0.44 4.52
C MET A 154 3.58 -1.59 4.67
N HIS A 155 4.61 -1.63 3.84
CA HIS A 155 5.62 -2.70 3.88
C HIS A 155 6.45 -2.64 5.16
N ILE A 156 6.79 -1.46 5.68
CA ILE A 156 7.48 -1.28 6.97
C ILE A 156 6.65 -1.88 8.10
N VAL A 157 5.35 -1.57 8.17
CA VAL A 157 4.45 -2.12 9.18
C VAL A 157 4.32 -3.64 9.01
N LEU A 158 4.21 -4.12 7.77
CA LEU A 158 4.21 -5.56 7.50
C LEU A 158 5.47 -6.25 8.05
N ARG A 159 6.66 -5.64 7.91
CA ARG A 159 7.90 -6.19 8.51
C ARG A 159 7.81 -6.28 10.03
N ARG A 160 7.23 -5.25 10.67
CA ARG A 160 7.05 -5.21 12.13
C ARG A 160 6.07 -6.28 12.61
N LEU A 161 4.95 -6.48 11.91
CA LEU A 161 3.94 -7.50 12.25
C LEU A 161 4.47 -8.93 12.02
N TYR A 162 5.37 -9.13 11.05
CA TYR A 162 6.00 -10.43 10.81
C TYR A 162 7.16 -10.75 11.75
N ARG A 163 7.73 -9.78 12.46
CA ARG A 163 8.88 -10.00 13.36
C ARG A 163 8.66 -11.16 14.36
N PRO A 164 7.54 -11.25 15.10
CA PRO A 164 7.31 -12.39 16.01
C PRO A 164 7.14 -13.72 15.27
N LEU A 165 6.53 -13.73 14.07
CA LEU A 165 6.37 -14.92 13.25
C LEU A 165 7.73 -15.45 12.77
N VAL A 166 8.60 -14.55 12.30
CA VAL A 166 9.96 -14.88 11.85
C VAL A 166 10.82 -15.40 13.00
N ALA A 167 10.67 -14.85 14.20
CA ALA A 167 11.39 -15.31 15.39
C ALA A 167 11.02 -16.77 15.77
N ARG A 168 9.76 -17.16 15.56
CA ARG A 168 9.29 -18.53 15.80
C ARG A 168 9.69 -19.49 14.68
N ARG A 169 9.52 -19.08 13.42
CA ARG A 169 9.81 -19.88 12.22
C ARG A 169 10.47 -18.98 11.15
N PRO A 170 11.79 -19.08 10.92
CA PRO A 170 12.52 -18.19 9.99
C PRO A 170 12.01 -18.20 8.54
N ARG A 171 11.32 -19.27 8.12
CA ARG A 171 10.70 -19.40 6.78
C ARG A 171 9.71 -18.26 6.46
N HIS A 172 9.09 -17.67 7.48
CA HIS A 172 8.23 -16.48 7.32
C HIS A 172 8.95 -15.28 6.68
N ARG A 173 10.29 -15.22 6.80
CA ARG A 173 11.08 -14.16 6.16
C ARG A 173 11.02 -14.26 4.64
N VAL A 174 11.16 -15.47 4.10
CA VAL A 174 11.10 -15.73 2.65
C VAL A 174 9.69 -15.45 2.15
N LEU A 175 8.66 -15.98 2.82
CA LEU A 175 7.27 -15.74 2.43
C LEU A 175 6.89 -14.25 2.44
N ARG A 176 7.32 -13.48 3.45
CA ARG A 176 7.08 -12.03 3.46
C ARG A 176 7.73 -11.32 2.27
N LEU A 177 8.93 -11.73 1.89
CA LEU A 177 9.62 -11.18 0.71
C LEU A 177 8.90 -11.59 -0.58
N THR A 178 8.49 -12.86 -0.70
CA THR A 178 7.68 -13.35 -1.82
C THR A 178 6.35 -12.57 -1.93
N TRP A 179 5.66 -12.34 -0.81
CA TRP A 179 4.47 -11.50 -0.78
C TRP A 179 4.73 -10.10 -1.29
N THR A 180 5.78 -9.46 -0.79
CA THR A 180 6.17 -8.09 -1.21
C THR A 180 6.44 -8.04 -2.71
N ALA A 181 7.20 -9.01 -3.23
CA ALA A 181 7.51 -9.09 -4.66
C ALA A 181 6.24 -9.31 -5.51
N LEU A 182 5.39 -10.27 -5.13
CA LEU A 182 4.13 -10.54 -5.83
C LEU A 182 3.19 -9.33 -5.82
N TYR A 183 3.01 -8.71 -4.65
CA TYR A 183 2.11 -7.58 -4.48
C TYR A 183 2.56 -6.36 -5.28
N VAL A 184 3.86 -6.03 -5.26
CA VAL A 184 4.41 -4.95 -6.09
C VAL A 184 4.26 -5.26 -7.58
N PHE A 185 4.56 -6.50 -7.99
CA PHE A 185 4.46 -6.92 -9.39
C PHE A 185 3.01 -6.83 -9.92
N VAL A 186 2.06 -7.41 -9.20
CA VAL A 186 0.64 -7.36 -9.60
C VAL A 186 0.11 -5.93 -9.51
N GLY A 187 0.48 -5.20 -8.46
CA GLY A 187 0.05 -3.82 -8.24
C GLY A 187 0.51 -2.86 -9.34
N ILE A 188 1.75 -2.99 -9.82
CA ILE A 188 2.25 -2.17 -10.96
C ILE A 188 1.44 -2.44 -12.22
N GLN A 189 1.18 -3.71 -12.55
CA GLN A 189 0.41 -4.04 -13.75
C GLN A 189 -1.05 -3.59 -13.64
N LEU A 190 -1.70 -3.80 -12.49
CA LEU A 190 -3.06 -3.32 -12.27
C LEU A 190 -3.13 -1.79 -12.29
N ALA A 191 -2.16 -1.09 -11.71
CA ALA A 191 -2.08 0.36 -11.80
C ALA A 191 -1.94 0.80 -13.26
N TRP A 192 -1.13 0.13 -14.06
CA TRP A 192 -1.02 0.43 -15.48
C TRP A 192 -2.34 0.29 -16.23
N THR A 193 -3.07 -0.81 -15.97
CA THR A 193 -4.34 -1.13 -16.60
C THR A 193 -5.48 -0.21 -16.17
N LEU A 194 -5.50 0.24 -14.92
CA LEU A 194 -6.53 1.14 -14.39
C LEU A 194 -6.33 2.61 -14.75
N ARG A 195 -5.23 2.96 -15.45
CA ARG A 195 -5.04 4.33 -15.94
C ARG A 195 -6.20 4.74 -16.87
N PRO A 196 -6.62 6.02 -16.81
CA PRO A 196 -6.00 7.12 -16.06
C PRO A 196 -6.54 7.27 -14.63
N PHE A 197 -5.62 7.45 -13.66
CA PHE A 197 -5.95 7.89 -12.30
C PHE A 197 -6.04 9.42 -12.19
N VAL A 198 -5.26 10.15 -12.99
CA VAL A 198 -5.33 11.61 -13.11
C VAL A 198 -5.77 11.92 -14.54
N GLY A 199 -6.80 12.75 -14.71
CA GLY A 199 -7.34 13.10 -16.03
C GLY A 199 -6.37 13.99 -16.82
N SER A 200 -6.19 13.69 -18.11
CA SER A 200 -5.35 14.49 -19.01
C SER A 200 -6.08 15.77 -19.47
N PRO A 201 -5.42 16.94 -19.51
CA PRO A 201 -6.02 18.16 -20.05
C PRO A 201 -6.39 17.98 -21.52
N GLY A 202 -7.67 18.16 -21.88
CA GLY A 202 -8.15 18.13 -23.27
C GLY A 202 -8.60 16.77 -23.82
N LEU A 203 -8.57 15.69 -23.02
CA LEU A 203 -9.14 14.38 -23.40
C LEU A 203 -10.45 14.12 -22.64
N PRO A 204 -11.41 13.38 -23.23
CA PRO A 204 -12.63 12.98 -22.53
C PRO A 204 -12.32 12.11 -21.30
N THR A 205 -13.16 12.18 -20.27
CA THR A 205 -13.00 11.36 -19.08
C THR A 205 -13.31 9.89 -19.39
N GLU A 206 -12.32 9.02 -19.25
CA GLU A 206 -12.46 7.59 -19.49
C GLU A 206 -12.19 6.76 -18.24
N PHE A 207 -12.95 5.67 -18.07
CA PHE A 207 -12.73 4.74 -16.96
C PHE A 207 -11.55 3.79 -17.23
N PHE A 208 -11.33 3.35 -18.47
CA PHE A 208 -10.12 2.66 -18.90
C PHE A 208 -9.60 3.35 -20.15
N ARG A 209 -8.28 3.56 -20.24
CA ARG A 209 -7.64 4.04 -21.47
C ARG A 209 -7.70 2.94 -22.54
N GLU A 210 -7.86 3.30 -23.82
CA GLU A 210 -7.87 2.33 -24.94
C GLU A 210 -6.65 1.40 -24.95
N ASP A 211 -5.46 1.87 -24.54
CA ASP A 211 -4.23 1.07 -24.41
C ASP A 211 -4.05 0.37 -23.04
N GLY A 212 -5.09 0.31 -22.20
CA GLY A 212 -5.01 -0.18 -20.82
C GLY A 212 -4.59 -1.66 -20.68
N TRP A 213 -4.80 -2.46 -21.72
CA TRP A 213 -4.43 -3.89 -21.75
C TRP A 213 -2.97 -4.15 -22.13
N SER A 214 -2.20 -3.09 -22.42
CA SER A 214 -0.77 -3.22 -22.69
C SER A 214 0.04 -3.63 -21.46
N ASN A 215 1.21 -4.22 -21.69
CA ASN A 215 2.09 -4.68 -20.63
C ASN A 215 2.93 -3.52 -20.08
N ALA A 216 2.79 -3.23 -18.78
CA ALA A 216 3.49 -2.15 -18.11
C ALA A 216 5.02 -2.30 -18.19
N TYR A 217 5.50 -3.53 -18.04
CA TYR A 217 6.93 -3.86 -18.03
C TYR A 217 7.56 -3.63 -19.40
N VAL A 218 6.85 -3.93 -20.48
CA VAL A 218 7.32 -3.66 -21.84
C VAL A 218 7.40 -2.15 -22.09
N ALA A 219 6.42 -1.38 -21.60
CA ALA A 219 6.44 0.07 -21.75
C ALA A 219 7.59 0.72 -20.96
N ILE A 220 7.83 0.29 -19.72
CA ILE A 220 8.97 0.74 -18.91
C ILE A 220 10.28 0.34 -19.58
N GLY A 221 10.40 -0.91 -20.05
CA GLY A 221 11.58 -1.39 -20.75
C GLY A 221 11.90 -0.59 -22.02
N ARG A 222 10.88 -0.22 -22.80
CA ARG A 222 11.04 0.66 -23.97
C ARG A 222 11.46 2.07 -23.59
N LEU A 223 10.92 2.63 -22.50
CA LEU A 223 11.27 3.97 -22.03
C LEU A 223 12.73 4.02 -21.56
N VAL A 224 13.14 3.02 -20.77
CA VAL A 224 14.54 2.87 -20.33
C VAL A 224 15.44 2.63 -21.53
N GLY A 225 15.03 1.79 -22.47
CA GLY A 225 15.75 1.55 -23.72
C GLY A 225 15.98 2.84 -24.51
N ARG A 226 14.97 3.69 -24.67
CA ARG A 226 15.12 4.99 -25.33
C ARG A 226 16.05 5.95 -24.60
N LEU A 227 15.98 5.99 -23.27
CA LEU A 227 16.87 6.83 -22.45
C LEU A 227 18.32 6.35 -22.45
N VAL A 228 18.55 5.04 -22.55
CA VAL A 228 19.89 4.43 -22.53
C VAL A 228 20.51 4.39 -23.94
N LEU A 229 19.70 4.16 -24.97
CA LEU A 229 20.15 3.97 -26.35
C LEU A 229 20.00 5.24 -27.23
N GLY A 230 19.32 6.28 -26.76
CA GLY A 230 19.28 7.59 -27.42
C GLY A 230 18.44 7.64 -28.70
N GLU A 231 17.32 6.89 -28.75
CA GLU A 231 16.32 6.96 -29.83
C GLU A 231 15.02 7.62 -29.35
#